data_AF-A0A7K0VGP9-F1
#
_entry.id   AF-A0A7K0VGP9-F1
#
_cell.length_a   1.000
_cell.length_b   1.000
_cell.length_c   1.000
_cell.angle_alpha   90.00
_cell.angle_beta   90.00
_cell.angle_gamma   90.00
#
_symmetry.space_group_name_H-M   'P 1'
#
loop_
_entity.id
_entity.type
_entity.pdbx_description
1 polymer ?
#
loop_
_entity_poly.entity_id
_entity_poly.type
_entity_poly.pdbx_seq_one_letter_code
_entity_poly.pdbx_strand_id
1 'polypeptide(L)'
;MSIDMLKTSKLNRLAENDNIKLLDELCEWIDQNLDTALGLQELVERTQLNNIDIQYLFEKYKQNTAMTYIRRRRENRQTYLITTERITPIFIRND
;
A
#
# COMPACT_ATOMS: atom_id res chain seq x y z
N MET A 1 8.16 19.43 1.93
CA MET A 1 7.90 18.51 3.07
C MET A 1 6.52 18.83 3.60
N SER A 2 5.54 17.95 3.37
CA SER A 2 4.23 18.03 4.02
C SER A 2 3.76 16.60 4.28
N ILE A 3 4.24 16.00 5.38
CA ILE A 3 3.89 14.64 5.79
C ILE A 3 3.00 14.74 7.02
N ASP A 4 1.79 15.29 6.92
CA ASP A 4 0.89 15.36 8.10
C ASP A 4 -0.60 15.59 7.78
N MET A 5 -1.10 15.23 6.58
CA MET A 5 -2.50 15.50 6.21
C MET A 5 -3.47 14.30 6.41
N LEU A 6 -3.07 13.29 7.18
CA LEU A 6 -3.96 12.19 7.61
C LEU A 6 -4.50 12.40 9.04
N LYS A 7 -4.28 13.57 9.64
CA LYS A 7 -4.90 13.91 10.92
C LYS A 7 -6.40 14.14 10.69
N THR A 8 -7.19 13.10 10.96
CA THR A 8 -8.65 13.10 11.19
C THR A 8 -9.61 12.95 10.00
N SER A 9 -9.27 12.21 8.94
CA SER A 9 -10.25 11.90 7.90
C SER A 9 -11.16 10.73 8.32
N LYS A 10 -12.31 11.07 8.90
CA LYS A 10 -13.38 10.10 9.23
C LYS A 10 -13.93 9.49 7.95
N LEU A 11 -14.15 8.17 7.95
CA LEU A 11 -14.82 7.47 6.86
C LEU A 11 -16.23 8.06 6.70
N ASN A 12 -16.50 8.69 5.57
CA ASN A 12 -17.82 9.19 5.23
C ASN A 12 -18.42 8.31 4.14
N ARG A 13 -19.30 7.37 4.52
CA ARG A 13 -19.92 6.41 3.58
C ARG A 13 -20.69 7.06 2.44
N LEU A 14 -21.06 8.33 2.56
CA LEU A 14 -21.77 9.11 1.53
C LEU A 14 -20.82 9.91 0.62
N ALA A 15 -19.57 10.11 1.04
CA ALA A 15 -18.57 10.85 0.28
C ALA A 15 -17.58 9.88 -0.40
N GLU A 16 -18.03 9.28 -1.50
CA GLU A 16 -17.27 8.26 -2.22
C GLU A 16 -15.90 8.78 -2.71
N ASN A 17 -15.86 10.02 -3.22
CA ASN A 17 -14.63 10.65 -3.70
C ASN A 17 -13.60 10.90 -2.59
N ASP A 18 -14.06 11.28 -1.38
CA ASP A 18 -13.17 11.48 -0.24
C ASP A 18 -12.65 10.14 0.31
N ASN A 19 -13.49 9.10 0.31
CA ASN A 19 -13.05 7.75 0.68
C ASN A 19 -12.00 7.19 -0.29
N ILE A 20 -12.14 7.45 -1.59
CA ILE A 20 -11.16 7.05 -2.60
C ILE A 20 -9.83 7.76 -2.34
N LYS A 21 -9.85 9.08 -2.10
CA LYS A 21 -8.63 9.84 -1.75
C LYS A 21 -7.96 9.30 -0.49
N LEU A 22 -8.73 9.06 0.57
CA LEU A 22 -8.20 8.50 1.81
C LEU A 22 -7.56 7.12 1.57
N LEU A 23 -8.17 6.28 0.74
CA LEU A 23 -7.59 4.98 0.41
C LEU A 23 -6.32 5.12 -0.42
N ASP A 24 -6.26 6.07 -1.34
CA ASP A 24 -5.09 6.30 -2.18
C ASP A 24 -3.90 6.78 -1.34
N GLU A 25 -4.13 7.75 -0.45
CA GLU A 25 -3.12 8.21 0.52
C GLU A 25 -2.67 7.07 1.45
N LEU A 26 -3.59 6.21 1.88
CA LEU A 26 -3.27 5.04 2.69
C LEU A 26 -2.39 4.04 1.91
N CYS A 27 -2.71 3.82 0.63
CA CYS A 27 -1.91 2.97 -0.26
C CYS A 27 -0.50 3.53 -0.46
N GLU A 28 -0.36 4.83 -0.72
CA GLU A 28 0.96 5.49 -0.83
C GLU A 28 1.76 5.36 0.46
N TRP A 29 1.12 5.55 1.62
CA TRP A 29 1.79 5.39 2.91
C TRP A 29 2.24 3.94 3.14
N ILE A 30 1.41 2.95 2.78
CA ILE A 30 1.79 1.54 2.81
C ILE A 30 3.04 1.32 1.95
N ASP A 31 3.06 1.84 0.71
CA ASP A 31 4.17 1.72 -0.22
C ASP A 31 5.49 2.28 0.36
N GLN A 32 5.42 3.40 1.10
CA GLN A 32 6.58 4.01 1.76
C GLN A 32 7.05 3.27 3.02
N ASN A 33 6.19 2.46 3.64
CA ASN A 33 6.48 1.77 4.91
C ASN A 33 6.57 0.24 4.75
N LEU A 34 6.72 -0.28 3.53
CA LEU A 34 6.78 -1.74 3.28
C LEU A 34 7.94 -2.46 3.98
N ASP A 35 9.01 -1.73 4.34
CA ASP A 35 10.17 -2.25 5.07
C ASP A 35 9.88 -2.57 6.55
N THR A 36 8.83 -1.98 7.14
CA THR A 36 8.47 -2.20 8.53
C THR A 36 7.37 -3.25 8.65
N ALA A 37 7.17 -3.78 9.86
CA ALA A 37 6.14 -4.74 10.18
C ALA A 37 4.73 -4.09 10.16
N LEU A 38 4.25 -3.71 8.97
CA LEU A 38 2.91 -3.19 8.76
C LEU A 38 1.84 -4.26 8.98
N GLY A 39 0.92 -3.97 9.90
CA GLY A 39 -0.29 -4.73 10.14
C GLY A 39 -1.55 -3.86 10.06
N LEU A 40 -2.71 -4.48 10.28
CA LEU A 40 -3.99 -3.77 10.28
C LEU A 40 -4.06 -2.69 11.39
N GLN A 41 -3.41 -2.95 12.53
CA GLN A 41 -3.35 -2.01 13.65
C GLN A 41 -2.65 -0.69 13.29
N GLU A 42 -1.53 -0.74 12.57
CA GLU A 42 -0.82 0.47 12.13
C GLU A 42 -1.69 1.35 11.22
N LEU A 43 -2.48 0.70 10.35
CA LEU A 43 -3.43 1.39 9.48
C LEU A 43 -4.55 2.07 10.28
N VAL A 44 -5.04 1.40 11.33
CA VAL A 44 -6.03 1.94 12.28
C VAL A 44 -5.45 3.14 13.02
N GLU A 45 -4.25 3.04 13.55
CA GLU A 45 -3.60 4.14 14.28
C GLU A 45 -3.36 5.35 13.38
N ARG A 46 -3.03 5.13 12.10
CA ARG A 46 -2.80 6.20 11.13
C ARG A 46 -4.08 6.92 10.70
N THR A 47 -5.14 6.17 10.43
CA THR A 47 -6.38 6.70 9.86
C THR A 47 -7.42 7.05 10.92
N GLN A 48 -7.21 6.63 12.18
CA GLN A 48 -8.20 6.64 13.25
C GLN A 48 -9.53 5.93 12.89
N LEU A 49 -9.47 5.02 11.91
CA LEU A 49 -10.60 4.18 11.49
C LEU A 49 -10.55 2.84 12.20
N ASN A 50 -11.70 2.16 12.29
CA ASN A 50 -11.72 0.80 12.81
C ASN A 50 -11.21 -0.20 11.78
N ASN A 51 -10.71 -1.34 12.25
CA ASN A 51 -10.32 -2.48 11.41
C ASN A 51 -11.39 -2.84 10.36
N ILE A 52 -12.67 -2.77 10.76
CA ILE A 52 -13.84 -3.05 9.88
C ILE A 52 -13.95 -2.02 8.76
N ASP A 53 -13.77 -0.73 9.06
CA ASP A 53 -13.89 0.34 8.06
C ASP A 53 -12.73 0.29 7.06
N ILE A 54 -11.53 -0.04 7.53
CA ILE A 54 -10.36 -0.24 6.66
C ILE A 54 -10.59 -1.45 5.75
N GLN A 55 -11.06 -2.58 6.28
CA GLN A 55 -11.41 -3.73 5.46
C GLN A 55 -12.46 -3.37 4.41
N TYR A 56 -13.51 -2.67 4.81
CA TYR A 56 -14.55 -2.19 3.91
C TYR A 56 -14.01 -1.31 2.77
N LEU A 57 -13.10 -0.36 3.08
CA LEU A 57 -12.48 0.48 2.06
C LEU A 57 -11.70 -0.36 1.03
N PHE A 58 -10.86 -1.27 1.51
CA PHE A 58 -10.05 -2.11 0.65
C PHE A 58 -10.90 -3.07 -0.19
N GLU A 59 -11.94 -3.67 0.39
CA GLU A 59 -12.85 -4.55 -0.32
C GLU A 59 -13.69 -3.79 -1.35
N LYS A 60 -14.24 -2.63 -0.99
CA LYS A 60 -15.10 -1.84 -1.88
C LYS A 60 -14.33 -1.29 -3.09
N TYR A 61 -13.15 -0.70 -2.88
CA TYR A 61 -12.47 0.06 -3.93
C TYR A 61 -11.28 -0.67 -4.57
N LYS A 62 -10.64 -1.62 -3.87
CA LYS A 62 -9.49 -2.39 -4.40
C LYS A 62 -9.79 -3.88 -4.57
N GLN A 63 -11.00 -4.34 -4.24
CA GLN A 63 -11.44 -5.73 -4.32
C GLN A 63 -10.44 -6.71 -3.69
N ASN A 64 -9.75 -6.28 -2.63
CA ASN A 64 -8.76 -7.07 -1.90
C ASN A 64 -8.84 -6.70 -0.43
N THR A 65 -8.25 -7.53 0.43
CA THR A 65 -8.08 -7.15 1.84
C THR A 65 -6.82 -6.29 2.01
N ALA A 66 -6.79 -5.44 3.04
CA ALA A 66 -5.62 -4.62 3.36
C ALA A 66 -4.34 -5.47 3.50
N MET A 67 -4.43 -6.63 4.15
CA MET A 67 -3.31 -7.55 4.32
C MET A 67 -2.86 -8.17 2.99
N THR A 68 -3.79 -8.55 2.12
CA THR A 68 -3.46 -9.06 0.77
C THR A 68 -2.78 -7.97 -0.07
N TYR A 69 -3.24 -6.72 0.04
CA TYR A 69 -2.62 -5.59 -0.62
C TYR A 69 -1.16 -5.40 -0.15
N ILE A 70 -0.92 -5.29 1.16
CA ILE A 70 0.42 -5.16 1.74
C ILE A 70 1.32 -6.32 1.29
N ARG A 71 0.82 -7.56 1.37
CA ARG A 71 1.57 -8.76 0.97
C ARG A 71 1.98 -8.71 -0.50
N ARG A 72 1.03 -8.46 -1.41
CA ARG A 72 1.32 -8.34 -2.85
C ARG A 72 2.33 -7.24 -3.13
N ARG A 73 2.28 -6.15 -2.37
CA ARG A 73 3.19 -5.03 -2.54
C ARG A 73 4.62 -5.33 -2.11
N ARG A 74 4.78 -6.06 -0.99
CA ARG A 74 6.06 -6.61 -0.56
C ARG A 74 6.62 -7.60 -1.59
N GLU A 75 5.78 -8.51 -2.09
CA GLU A 75 6.15 -9.48 -3.13
C GLU A 75 6.61 -8.77 -4.41
N ASN A 76 5.83 -7.80 -4.92
CA ASN A 76 6.20 -7.02 -6.11
C ASN A 76 7.51 -6.22 -5.94
N ARG A 77 7.75 -5.67 -4.75
CA ARG A 77 9.01 -4.95 -4.47
C ARG A 77 10.21 -5.90 -4.46
N GLN A 78 10.07 -7.09 -3.87
CA GLN A 78 11.10 -8.13 -3.94
C GLN A 78 11.32 -8.61 -5.38
N THR A 79 10.24 -8.82 -6.14
CA THR A 79 10.34 -9.20 -7.55
C THR A 79 11.13 -8.15 -8.33
N TYR A 80 10.84 -6.85 -8.18
CA TYR A 80 11.56 -5.78 -8.89
C TYR A 80 13.06 -5.76 -8.55
N LEU A 81 13.43 -5.95 -7.28
CA LEU A 81 14.85 -6.04 -6.86
C LEU A 81 15.56 -7.22 -7.52
N ILE A 82 14.88 -8.39 -7.61
CA ILE A 82 15.43 -9.59 -8.24
C ILE A 82 15.57 -9.41 -9.76
N THR A 83 14.65 -8.72 -10.43
CA THR A 83 14.75 -8.46 -11.87
C THR A 83 15.78 -7.39 -12.24
N THR A 84 15.98 -6.35 -11.41
CA THR A 84 16.98 -5.31 -11.69
C THR A 84 18.42 -5.82 -11.66
N GLU A 85 18.73 -6.88 -10.92
CA GLU A 85 20.08 -7.47 -10.88
C GLU A 85 20.37 -8.48 -12.01
N ARG A 86 19.40 -8.79 -12.89
CA ARG A 86 19.55 -9.82 -13.92
C ARG A 86 19.47 -9.32 -15.36
N ILE A 87 19.88 -8.08 -15.62
CA ILE A 87 20.02 -7.58 -17.01
C ILE A 87 21.42 -7.00 -17.24
N THR A 88 22.42 -7.87 -17.16
CA THR A 88 23.50 -7.84 -18.15
C THR A 88 23.44 -9.14 -18.93
N PRO A 89 22.99 -9.16 -20.19
CA PRO A 89 23.29 -10.29 -21.05
C PRO A 89 24.80 -10.29 -21.28
N ILE A 90 25.51 -11.21 -20.61
CA ILE A 90 26.90 -11.51 -20.90
C ILE A 90 26.91 -12.23 -22.26
N PHE A 91 27.02 -11.48 -23.35
CA PHE A 91 27.36 -12.05 -24.66
C PHE A 91 28.85 -12.42 -24.62
N ILE A 92 29.18 -13.57 -24.06
CA ILE A 92 30.45 -14.25 -24.35
C ILE A 92 30.33 -14.79 -25.78
N ARG A 93 30.72 -13.97 -26.76
CA ARG A 93 31.16 -14.51 -28.04
C ARG A 93 32.59 -14.98 -27.83
N ASN A 94 32.74 -16.30 -27.76
CA ASN A 94 34.03 -16.96 -27.89
C ASN A 94 34.47 -16.84 -29.35
N ASP A 95 35.78 -16.60 -29.54
CA ASP A 95 36.53 -16.42 -30.79
C ASP A 95 36.11 -17.39 -31.93
#